data_AF-A0A0R3W8F2-F1
#
_entry.id   AF-A0A0R3W8F2-F1
#
_cell.length_a   1.000
_cell.length_b   1.000
_cell.length_c   1.000
_cell.angle_alpha   90.00
_cell.angle_beta   90.00
_cell.angle_gamma   90.00
#
_symmetry.space_group_name_H-M   'P 1'
#
loop_
_entity.id
_entity.type
_entity.pdbx_description
1 polymer ?
#
loop_
_entity_poly.entity_id
_entity_poly.type
_entity_poly.pdbx_seq_one_letter_code
_entity_poly.pdbx_strand_id
1 'polypeptide(L)'
;MERASLIAPLVRPGKCDSAVEEMEAERVENVLQTTGAERVIANYLPGRLEEAGWNARMFEECRKWLKANTASGQRVYYGQKVREKFREPEDVDPQELVKPLTKFGMSLTPKEVSTEVVEHIVKVIKENITN
;
A
#
# COMPACT_ATOMS: atom_id res chain seq x y z
N MET A 1 21.64 -39.57 34.81
CA MET A 1 21.35 -39.25 33.40
C MET A 1 20.07 -38.43 33.37
N GLU A 2 20.20 -37.12 33.23
CA GLU A 2 19.07 -36.19 33.29
C GLU A 2 18.35 -36.11 31.94
N ARG A 3 17.05 -36.39 31.95
CA ARG A 3 16.15 -36.31 30.77
C ARG A 3 16.03 -34.89 30.17
N ALA A 4 16.53 -33.87 30.85
CA ALA A 4 16.43 -32.47 30.42
C ALA A 4 17.29 -32.13 29.19
N SER A 5 18.36 -32.88 28.93
CA SER A 5 19.26 -32.63 27.78
C SER A 5 18.72 -33.18 26.46
N LEU A 6 17.65 -33.98 26.47
CA LEU A 6 17.05 -34.57 25.26
C LEU A 6 15.95 -33.71 24.63
N ILE A 7 15.47 -32.66 25.30
CA ILE A 7 14.31 -31.85 24.86
C ILE A 7 14.73 -30.44 24.39
N ALA A 8 15.95 -30.00 24.73
CA ALA A 8 16.47 -28.69 24.34
C ALA A 8 16.44 -28.38 22.82
N PRO A 9 16.59 -29.35 21.89
CA PRO A 9 16.51 -29.05 20.46
C PRO A 9 15.07 -28.79 19.95
N LEU A 10 14.04 -29.21 20.68
CA LEU A 10 12.63 -29.13 20.25
C LEU A 10 11.94 -27.82 20.65
N VAL A 11 12.62 -26.95 21.42
CA VAL A 11 12.12 -25.65 21.89
C VAL A 11 12.97 -24.50 21.31
N ARG A 12 13.52 -24.68 20.11
CA ARG A 12 14.01 -23.52 19.35
C ARG A 12 12.81 -22.97 18.57
N PRO A 13 12.32 -21.75 18.86
CA PRO A 13 11.52 -21.05 17.86
C PRO A 13 12.41 -20.97 16.62
N GLY A 14 11.92 -21.47 15.49
CA GLY A 14 12.65 -21.43 14.24
C GLY A 14 13.07 -19.98 13.99
N LYS A 15 14.36 -19.68 14.13
CA LYS A 15 14.95 -18.56 13.43
C LYS A 15 14.87 -18.99 11.98
N CYS A 16 13.81 -18.59 11.29
CA CYS A 16 13.83 -18.55 9.84
C CYS A 16 15.04 -17.68 9.50
N ASP A 17 16.06 -18.30 8.93
CA ASP A 17 17.26 -17.60 8.50
C ASP A 17 16.82 -16.57 7.46
N SER A 18 17.09 -15.28 7.69
CA SER A 18 16.64 -14.20 6.81
C SER A 18 17.08 -14.38 5.35
N ALA A 19 18.18 -15.10 5.12
CA ALA A 19 18.64 -15.49 3.79
C ALA A 19 17.70 -16.49 3.09
N VAL A 20 17.03 -17.37 3.85
CA VAL A 20 16.01 -18.28 3.32
C VAL A 20 14.75 -17.49 2.95
N GLU A 21 14.35 -16.51 3.77
CA GLU A 21 13.23 -15.62 3.46
C GLU A 21 13.48 -14.76 2.22
N GLU A 22 14.70 -14.22 2.06
CA GLU A 22 15.08 -13.44 0.87
C GLU A 22 15.05 -14.30 -0.41
N MET A 23 15.61 -15.52 -0.35
CA MET A 23 15.61 -16.43 -1.49
C MET A 23 14.19 -16.91 -1.85
N GLU A 24 13.33 -17.14 -0.84
CA GLU A 24 11.92 -17.46 -1.07
C GLU A 24 11.14 -16.28 -1.66
N ALA A 25 11.41 -15.06 -1.20
CA ALA A 25 10.81 -13.84 -1.75
C ALA A 25 11.21 -13.64 -3.23
N GLU A 26 12.50 -13.80 -3.56
CA GLU A 26 12.99 -13.71 -4.93
C GLU A 26 12.36 -14.80 -5.82
N ARG A 27 12.18 -16.02 -5.29
CA ARG A 27 11.50 -17.11 -6.02
C ARG A 27 10.02 -16.76 -6.29
N VAL A 28 9.32 -16.17 -5.33
CA VAL A 28 7.93 -15.73 -5.49
C VAL A 28 7.84 -14.60 -6.52
N GLU A 29 8.73 -13.60 -6.43
CA GLU A 29 8.78 -12.49 -7.38
C GLU A 29 8.99 -12.99 -8.82
N ASN A 30 9.98 -13.88 -9.02
CA ASN A 30 10.24 -14.51 -10.32
C ASN A 30 9.02 -15.27 -10.85
N VAL A 31 8.30 -15.99 -10.01
CA VAL A 31 7.07 -16.70 -10.40
C VAL A 31 5.97 -15.73 -10.81
N LEU A 32 5.76 -14.65 -10.06
CA LEU A 32 4.74 -13.65 -10.39
C LEU A 32 5.05 -12.91 -11.70
N GLN A 33 6.33 -12.65 -11.97
CA GLN A 33 6.80 -12.03 -13.21
C GLN A 33 6.67 -12.99 -14.40
N THR A 34 7.16 -14.23 -14.28
CA THR A 34 7.17 -15.22 -15.37
C THR A 34 5.76 -15.70 -15.75
N THR A 35 4.86 -15.83 -14.79
CA THR A 35 3.44 -16.16 -15.03
C THR A 35 2.63 -14.97 -15.54
N GLY A 36 3.17 -13.75 -15.46
CA GLY A 36 2.47 -12.51 -15.80
C GLY A 36 1.38 -12.11 -14.79
N ALA A 37 1.29 -12.80 -13.65
CA ALA A 37 0.31 -12.50 -12.60
C ALA A 37 0.44 -11.08 -12.08
N GLU A 38 1.65 -10.54 -12.00
CA GLU A 38 1.89 -9.14 -11.63
C GLU A 38 1.14 -8.17 -12.57
N ARG A 39 1.22 -8.38 -13.88
CA ARG A 39 0.53 -7.54 -14.88
C ARG A 39 -0.99 -7.69 -14.79
N VAL A 40 -1.48 -8.91 -14.53
CA VAL A 40 -2.92 -9.15 -14.35
C VAL A 40 -3.43 -8.37 -13.14
N ILE A 41 -2.74 -8.46 -12.01
CA ILE A 41 -3.08 -7.71 -10.78
C ILE A 41 -3.00 -6.20 -11.03
N ALA A 42 -1.92 -5.72 -11.68
CA ALA A 42 -1.73 -4.30 -11.97
C ALA A 42 -2.84 -3.72 -12.86
N ASN A 43 -3.38 -4.51 -13.79
CA ASN A 43 -4.49 -4.08 -14.65
C ASN A 43 -5.86 -4.19 -13.94
N TYR A 44 -6.02 -5.15 -13.03
CA TYR A 44 -7.26 -5.38 -12.29
C TYR A 44 -7.49 -4.34 -11.18
N LEU A 45 -6.44 -4.03 -10.43
CA LEU A 45 -6.49 -3.21 -9.22
C LEU A 45 -7.14 -1.83 -9.42
N PRO A 46 -6.78 -1.03 -10.45
CA PRO A 46 -7.36 0.30 -10.63
C PRO A 46 -8.88 0.28 -10.79
N GLY A 47 -9.40 -0.64 -11.62
CA GLY A 47 -10.84 -0.79 -11.83
C GLY A 47 -11.54 -1.25 -10.56
N ARG A 48 -10.95 -2.18 -9.82
CA ARG A 48 -11.57 -2.69 -8.61
C ARG A 48 -11.59 -1.67 -7.46
N LEU A 49 -10.54 -0.86 -7.34
CA LEU A 49 -10.49 0.27 -6.40
C LEU A 49 -11.51 1.35 -6.76
N GLU A 50 -11.77 1.57 -8.06
CA GLU A 50 -12.81 2.48 -8.52
C GLU A 50 -14.21 1.98 -8.14
N GLU A 51 -14.53 0.72 -8.44
CA GLU A 51 -15.81 0.08 -8.10
C GLU A 51 -16.08 0.08 -6.60
N ALA A 52 -15.04 -0.11 -5.78
CA ALA A 52 -15.15 -0.08 -4.33
C ALA A 52 -15.21 1.35 -3.76
N GLY A 53 -15.18 2.37 -4.61
CA GLY A 53 -15.28 3.78 -4.24
C GLY A 53 -14.03 4.36 -3.58
N TRP A 54 -12.89 3.67 -3.64
CA TRP A 54 -11.64 4.14 -3.05
C TRP A 54 -11.15 5.41 -3.74
N ASN A 55 -11.22 5.47 -5.08
CA ASN A 55 -10.83 6.65 -5.86
C ASN A 55 -11.61 7.90 -5.43
N ALA A 56 -12.93 7.76 -5.26
CA ALA A 56 -13.79 8.87 -4.84
C ALA A 56 -13.43 9.36 -3.42
N ARG A 57 -13.17 8.44 -2.49
CA ARG A 57 -12.74 8.78 -1.12
C ARG A 57 -11.39 9.49 -1.12
N MET A 58 -10.40 8.96 -1.85
CA MET A 58 -9.08 9.57 -1.95
C MET A 58 -9.13 10.95 -2.60
N PHE A 59 -9.96 11.13 -3.63
CA PHE A 59 -10.12 12.42 -4.28
C PHE A 59 -10.66 13.49 -3.30
N GLU A 60 -11.62 13.13 -2.45
CA GLU A 60 -12.14 14.06 -1.44
C GLU A 60 -11.09 14.41 -0.38
N GLU A 61 -10.24 13.47 0.00
CA GLU A 61 -9.16 13.71 0.97
C GLU A 61 -8.04 14.57 0.37
N CYS A 62 -7.70 14.37 -0.90
CA CYS A 62 -6.86 15.29 -1.66
C CYS A 62 -7.46 16.72 -1.67
N ARG A 63 -8.77 16.85 -1.90
CA ARG A 63 -9.46 18.15 -1.88
C ARG A 63 -9.42 18.81 -0.50
N LYS A 64 -9.66 18.05 0.57
CA LYS A 64 -9.59 18.57 1.95
C LYS A 64 -8.18 19.05 2.27
N TRP A 65 -7.17 18.28 1.90
CA TRP A 65 -5.78 18.65 2.10
C TRP A 65 -5.45 19.93 1.32
N LEU A 66 -5.82 20.02 0.05
CA LEU A 66 -5.59 21.22 -0.77
C LEU A 66 -6.28 22.44 -0.16
N LYS A 67 -7.54 22.34 0.27
CA LYS A 67 -8.25 23.44 0.94
C LYS A 67 -7.52 23.88 2.21
N ALA A 68 -7.06 22.94 3.03
CA ALA A 68 -6.37 23.26 4.28
C ALA A 68 -5.00 23.94 4.07
N ASN A 69 -4.30 23.60 2.98
CA ASN A 69 -2.92 24.01 2.74
C ASN A 69 -2.77 25.12 1.67
N THR A 70 -3.86 25.56 1.04
CA THR A 70 -3.83 26.59 -0.01
C THR A 70 -4.72 27.78 0.35
N ALA A 71 -4.54 28.87 -0.38
CA ALA A 71 -5.35 30.09 -0.26
C ALA A 71 -6.86 29.82 -0.45
N SER A 72 -7.20 28.80 -1.26
CA SER A 72 -8.57 28.47 -1.66
C SER A 72 -9.49 27.97 -0.54
N GLY A 73 -8.94 27.52 0.60
CA GLY A 73 -9.73 27.14 1.78
C GLY A 73 -9.70 28.13 2.93
N GLN A 74 -9.02 29.28 2.78
CA GLN A 74 -8.93 30.31 3.82
C GLN A 74 -10.07 31.33 3.71
N ARG A 75 -10.64 31.76 4.83
CA ARG A 75 -11.64 32.84 4.84
C ARG A 75 -10.95 34.17 4.49
N VAL A 76 -11.35 34.77 3.38
CA VAL A 76 -10.86 36.09 2.96
C VAL A 76 -11.74 37.16 3.61
N TYR A 77 -11.19 37.94 4.53
CA TYR A 77 -11.84 39.13 5.04
C TYR A 77 -11.59 40.30 4.07
N TYR A 78 -12.58 41.17 3.88
CA TYR A 78 -12.50 42.30 2.95
C TYR A 78 -11.24 43.15 3.24
N GLY A 79 -10.33 43.25 2.28
CA GLY A 79 -9.06 43.98 2.41
C GLY A 79 -7.79 43.14 2.67
N GLN A 80 -7.87 41.82 2.87
CA GLN A 80 -6.70 40.96 3.04
C GLN A 80 -6.12 40.46 1.70
N LYS A 81 -4.82 40.67 1.48
CA LYS A 81 -4.06 40.02 0.39
C LYS A 81 -3.65 38.61 0.81
N VAL A 82 -4.50 37.62 0.52
CA VAL A 82 -4.26 36.19 0.84
C VAL A 82 -2.96 35.66 0.24
N ARG A 83 -2.59 36.18 -0.95
CA ARG A 83 -1.42 35.76 -1.73
C ARG A 83 -0.07 35.93 -1.03
N GLU A 84 0.03 36.74 0.03
CA GLU A 84 1.30 36.94 0.74
C GLU A 84 1.66 35.78 1.70
N LYS A 85 0.70 34.93 2.08
CA LYS A 85 0.92 33.84 3.05
C LYS A 85 0.54 32.44 2.55
N PHE A 86 -0.27 32.34 1.49
CA PHE A 86 -0.77 31.06 1.01
C PHE A 86 -0.65 30.96 -0.52
N ARG A 87 -0.17 29.79 -0.98
CA ARG A 87 -0.06 29.42 -2.41
C ARG A 87 -1.43 29.11 -3.01
N GLU A 88 -1.57 29.29 -4.33
CA GLU A 88 -2.74 28.77 -5.06
C GLU A 88 -2.59 27.24 -5.22
N PRO A 89 -3.70 26.48 -5.37
CA PRO A 89 -3.63 25.04 -5.54
C PRO A 89 -2.77 24.56 -6.71
N GLU A 90 -2.68 25.37 -7.77
CA GLU A 90 -1.90 25.09 -8.98
C GLU A 90 -0.38 25.17 -8.73
N ASP A 91 0.03 25.92 -7.69
CA ASP A 91 1.44 26.12 -7.32
C ASP A 91 1.96 25.04 -6.34
N VAL A 92 1.11 24.08 -5.94
CA VAL A 92 1.47 23.02 -5.01
C VAL A 92 2.14 21.87 -5.75
N ASP A 93 3.35 21.49 -5.33
CA ASP A 93 4.01 20.28 -5.84
C ASP A 93 3.15 19.04 -5.49
N PRO A 94 2.76 18.21 -6.48
CA PRO A 94 2.02 16.98 -6.24
C PRO A 94 2.65 16.06 -5.18
N GLN A 95 3.98 16.07 -5.02
CA GLN A 95 4.67 15.29 -4.00
C GLN A 95 4.34 15.75 -2.57
N GLU A 96 4.07 17.04 -2.36
CA GLU A 96 3.63 17.57 -1.06
C GLU A 96 2.24 17.05 -0.68
N LEU A 97 1.39 16.79 -1.68
CA LEU A 97 0.07 16.18 -1.51
C LEU A 97 0.15 14.66 -1.31
N VAL A 98 0.96 13.97 -2.13
CA VAL A 98 1.04 12.50 -2.13
C VAL A 98 1.66 11.97 -0.84
N LYS A 99 2.81 12.50 -0.41
CA LYS A 99 3.55 12.01 0.77
C LYS A 99 2.69 11.82 2.03
N PRO A 100 1.89 12.80 2.49
CA PRO A 100 1.06 12.63 3.68
C PRO A 100 -0.14 11.69 3.43
N LEU A 101 -0.64 11.61 2.19
CA LEU A 101 -1.83 10.84 1.87
C LEU A 101 -1.53 9.38 1.52
N THR A 102 -0.29 9.00 1.19
CA THR A 102 0.06 7.61 0.82
C THR A 102 -0.31 6.61 1.91
N LYS A 103 0.15 6.83 3.15
CA LYS A 103 -0.14 5.91 4.27
C LYS A 103 -1.65 5.83 4.56
N PHE A 104 -2.32 6.96 4.45
CA PHE A 104 -3.76 7.04 4.64
C PHE A 104 -4.52 6.30 3.53
N GLY A 105 -4.11 6.46 2.27
CA GLY A 105 -4.69 5.73 1.13
C GLY A 105 -4.54 4.22 1.28
N MET A 106 -3.40 3.74 1.75
CA MET A 106 -3.20 2.32 2.07
C MET A 106 -4.17 1.83 3.17
N SER A 107 -4.46 2.66 4.17
CA SER A 107 -5.40 2.31 5.25
C SER A 107 -6.87 2.32 4.82
N LEU A 108 -7.19 3.05 3.74
CA LEU A 108 -8.54 3.10 3.18
C LEU A 108 -8.83 1.96 2.20
N THR A 109 -7.83 1.18 1.81
CA THR A 109 -8.01 0.05 0.89
C THR A 109 -9.08 -0.89 1.44
N PRO A 110 -10.15 -1.16 0.69
CA PRO A 110 -11.19 -2.08 1.12
C PRO A 110 -10.61 -3.47 1.36
N LYS A 111 -11.04 -4.12 2.45
CA LYS A 111 -10.51 -5.44 2.83
C LYS A 111 -10.77 -6.47 1.74
N GLU A 112 -11.93 -6.38 1.11
CA GLU A 112 -12.38 -7.26 0.04
C GLU A 112 -11.36 -7.25 -1.11
N VAL A 113 -10.95 -6.07 -1.56
CA VAL A 113 -9.94 -5.90 -2.63
C VAL A 113 -8.59 -6.48 -2.20
N SER A 114 -8.16 -6.24 -0.95
CA SER A 114 -6.90 -6.79 -0.44
C SER A 114 -6.92 -8.32 -0.36
N THR A 115 -8.04 -8.90 0.07
CA THR A 115 -8.22 -10.35 0.19
C THR A 115 -8.23 -11.00 -1.19
N GLU A 116 -8.97 -10.46 -2.16
CA GLU A 116 -9.01 -10.96 -3.55
C GLU A 116 -7.61 -11.02 -4.17
N VAL A 117 -6.80 -9.96 -3.99
CA VAL A 117 -5.44 -9.89 -4.53
C VAL A 117 -4.52 -10.92 -3.85
N VAL A 118 -4.60 -11.05 -2.52
CA VAL A 118 -3.80 -12.03 -1.78
C VAL A 118 -4.19 -13.46 -2.18
N GLU A 119 -5.47 -13.76 -2.32
CA GLU A 119 -5.95 -15.06 -2.77
C GLU A 119 -5.43 -15.39 -4.17
N HIS A 120 -5.41 -14.42 -5.08
CA HIS A 120 -4.85 -14.60 -6.41
C HIS A 120 -3.35 -14.89 -6.37
N ILE A 121 -2.57 -14.12 -5.59
CA ILE A 121 -1.13 -14.34 -5.41
C ILE A 121 -0.87 -15.74 -4.83
N VAL A 122 -1.58 -16.11 -3.76
CA VAL A 122 -1.44 -17.42 -3.11
C VAL A 122 -1.78 -18.55 -4.09
N LYS A 123 -2.80 -18.38 -4.92
CA LYS A 123 -3.16 -19.37 -5.95
C LYS A 123 -2.02 -19.55 -6.96
N VAL A 124 -1.49 -18.45 -7.51
CA VAL A 124 -0.38 -18.50 -8.48
C VAL A 124 0.86 -19.16 -7.86
N ILE A 125 1.19 -18.81 -6.62
CA ILE A 125 2.30 -19.44 -5.89
C ILE A 125 2.08 -20.94 -5.74
N LYS A 126 0.88 -21.36 -5.30
CA LYS A 126 0.57 -22.79 -5.10
C LYS A 126 0.66 -23.60 -6.39
N GLU A 127 0.24 -23.02 -7.51
CA GLU A 127 0.25 -23.69 -8.81
C GLU A 127 1.67 -23.84 -9.40
N ASN A 128 2.62 -22.97 -9.01
CA ASN A 128 3.94 -22.86 -9.65
C ASN A 128 5.16 -23.13 -8.74
N ILE A 129 5.01 -23.18 -7.41
CA ILE A 129 6.10 -23.41 -6.45
C ILE A 129 5.99 -24.77 -5.74
N THR A 130 4.78 -25.27 -5.54
CA THR A 130 4.49 -26.50 -4.78
C THR A 130 4.44 -27.78 -5.63
N ASN A 131 4.77 -27.71 -6.92
CA ASN A 131 5.08 -28.85 -7.80
C ASN A 131 6.59 -28.90 -8.05
#